data_AF-A0A496RDD6-F1
#
_entry.id   AF-A0A496RDD6-F1
#
_cell.length_a   1.000
_cell.length_b   1.000
_cell.length_c   1.000
_cell.angle_alpha   90.00
_cell.angle_beta   90.00
_cell.angle_gamma   90.00
#
_symmetry.space_group_name_H-M   'P 1'
#
loop_
_entity.id
_entity.type
_entity.pdbx_description
1 polymer ?
#
loop_
_entity_poly.entity_id
_entity_poly.type
_entity_poly.pdbx_seq_one_letter_code
_entity_poly.pdbx_strand_id
1 'polypeptide(L)'
;MIRTTPEGDEAVVKRALLKKVSNGSSWWLLSVVMDGEERFYELLTDQDAGILKVRYRNPESSTVEEFTPSQSGESGERQGTIDPADYSNYSKGIEKVKTKAGSFKAEHLVIEDVNKQGGNQNRSEYWITDKVPGHCVKYIFLNNSDNEGLSGEVIDIRGGYRTRLDSY
;
A
#
# COMPACT_ATOMS: atom_id res chain seq x y z
N MET A 1 -2.09 1.17 9.22
CA MET A 1 -0.95 2.09 9.03
C MET A 1 0.29 1.23 8.89
N ILE A 2 1.08 1.49 7.87
CA ILE A 2 2.31 0.78 7.55
C ILE A 2 3.45 1.78 7.70
N ARG A 3 4.51 1.39 8.40
CA ARG A 3 5.79 2.09 8.36
C ARG A 3 6.61 1.48 7.24
N THR A 4 7.23 2.33 6.44
CA THR A 4 8.07 1.99 5.29
C THR A 4 9.44 2.61 5.51
N THR A 5 10.50 1.84 5.28
CA THR A 5 11.88 2.28 5.53
C THR A 5 12.75 1.78 4.37
N PRO A 6 13.04 2.63 3.37
CA PRO A 6 14.29 2.54 2.61
C PRO A 6 15.49 2.84 3.52
N GLU A 7 16.70 2.40 3.17
CA GLU A 7 17.92 2.74 3.92
C GLU A 7 18.09 4.27 4.03
N GLY A 8 17.72 4.85 5.18
CA GLY A 8 17.94 6.27 5.50
C GLY A 8 16.66 7.09 5.73
N ASP A 9 15.57 6.81 5.01
CA ASP A 9 14.34 7.61 5.07
C ASP A 9 13.18 6.80 5.66
N GLU A 10 12.44 7.34 6.63
CA GLU A 10 11.24 6.71 7.19
C GLU A 10 9.98 7.38 6.63
N ALA A 11 9.13 6.59 5.98
CA ALA A 11 7.78 7.01 5.59
C ALA A 11 6.73 6.24 6.39
N VAL A 12 5.69 6.91 6.86
CA VAL A 12 4.52 6.26 7.47
C VAL A 12 3.33 6.44 6.56
N VAL A 13 2.86 5.33 5.99
CA VAL A 13 1.71 5.27 5.10
C VAL A 13 0.47 4.82 5.89
N LYS A 14 -0.57 5.64 5.88
CA LYS A 14 -1.88 5.34 6.44
C LYS A 14 -2.87 5.18 5.30
N ARG A 15 -3.51 4.02 5.25
CA ARG A 15 -4.69 3.77 4.43
C ARG A 15 -5.88 3.49 5.33
N ALA A 16 -7.01 4.13 5.08
CA ALA A 16 -8.25 3.90 5.82
C ALA A 16 -9.47 3.97 4.90
N LEU A 17 -10.37 3.00 5.02
CA LEU A 17 -11.67 3.04 4.36
C LEU A 17 -12.53 4.09 5.07
N LEU A 18 -13.03 5.08 4.31
CA LEU A 18 -13.88 6.14 4.83
C LEU A 18 -15.36 5.82 4.64
N LYS A 19 -15.76 5.40 3.44
CA LYS A 19 -17.16 5.11 3.10
C LYS A 19 -17.24 4.13 1.93
N LYS A 20 -18.13 3.14 2.03
CA LYS A 20 -18.56 2.34 0.87
C LYS A 20 -19.74 3.04 0.20
N VAL A 21 -19.72 3.10 -1.12
CA VAL A 21 -20.78 3.67 -1.95
C VAL A 21 -21.64 2.52 -2.49
N SER A 22 -22.94 2.76 -2.69
CA SER A 22 -23.91 1.74 -3.10
C SER A 22 -23.60 1.08 -4.44
N ASN A 23 -22.89 1.78 -5.34
CA ASN A 23 -22.42 1.25 -6.62
C ASN A 23 -21.16 0.35 -6.51
N GLY A 24 -20.70 0.08 -5.29
CA GLY A 24 -19.50 -0.71 -5.00
C GLY A 24 -18.20 0.08 -5.00
N SER A 25 -18.21 1.35 -5.40
CA SER A 25 -17.07 2.24 -5.20
C SER A 25 -16.81 2.49 -3.70
N SER A 26 -15.61 2.94 -3.36
CA SER A 26 -15.23 3.21 -1.97
C SER A 26 -14.37 4.46 -1.85
N TRP A 27 -14.67 5.31 -0.86
CA TRP A 27 -13.81 6.41 -0.45
C TRP A 27 -12.74 5.92 0.52
N TRP A 28 -11.50 6.29 0.26
CA TRP A 28 -10.33 5.94 1.06
C TRP A 28 -9.54 7.19 1.43
N LEU A 29 -9.00 7.23 2.64
CA LEU A 29 -7.94 8.15 3.03
C LEU A 29 -6.60 7.47 2.77
N LEU A 30 -5.72 8.16 2.04
CA LEU A 30 -4.30 7.86 1.95
C LEU A 30 -3.54 9.01 2.61
N SER A 31 -2.70 8.73 3.59
CA SER A 31 -1.86 9.71 4.26
C SER A 31 -0.43 9.18 4.30
N VAL A 32 0.53 10.02 3.95
CA VAL A 32 1.96 9.71 3.92
C VAL A 32 2.65 10.74 4.78
N VAL A 33 3.35 10.28 5.81
CA VAL A 33 4.21 11.12 6.65
C VAL A 33 5.65 10.81 6.29
N MET A 34 6.40 11.81 5.86
CA MET A 34 7.82 11.70 5.52
C MET A 34 8.52 12.98 5.98
N ASP A 35 9.68 12.87 6.61
CA ASP A 35 10.43 14.01 7.16
C ASP A 35 9.61 14.92 8.10
N GLY A 36 8.63 14.34 8.79
CA GLY A 36 7.72 15.05 9.69
C GLY A 36 6.56 15.79 8.98
N GLU A 37 6.51 15.80 7.65
CA GLU A 37 5.43 16.39 6.88
C GLU A 37 4.37 15.35 6.51
N GLU A 38 3.09 15.63 6.80
CA GLU A 38 1.96 14.80 6.37
C GLU A 38 1.37 15.33 5.06
N ARG A 39 1.38 14.50 4.02
CA ARG A 39 0.56 14.69 2.81
C ARG A 39 -0.59 13.69 2.84
N PHE A 40 -1.80 14.13 2.49
CA PHE A 40 -2.93 13.23 2.45
C PHE A 40 -3.89 13.51 1.30
N TYR A 41 -4.57 12.44 0.90
CA TYR A 41 -5.47 12.36 -0.24
C TYR A 41 -6.72 11.58 0.17
N GLU A 42 -7.86 11.97 -0.39
CA GLU A 42 -9.06 11.15 -0.37
C GLU A 42 -9.38 10.65 -1.76
N LEU A 43 -9.44 9.32 -1.89
CA LEU A 43 -9.51 8.61 -3.15
C LEU A 43 -10.87 7.92 -3.26
N LEU A 44 -11.59 8.15 -4.35
CA LEU A 44 -12.70 7.29 -4.72
C LEU A 44 -12.15 6.19 -5.63
N THR A 45 -12.32 4.93 -5.23
CA THR A 45 -11.93 3.78 -6.04
C THR A 45 -13.15 3.01 -6.53
N ASP A 46 -13.05 2.34 -7.68
CA ASP A 46 -13.99 1.31 -8.08
C ASP A 46 -13.76 -0.02 -7.32
N GLN A 47 -14.44 -1.08 -7.75
CA GLN A 47 -14.38 -2.42 -7.15
C GLN A 47 -13.05 -3.13 -7.41
N ASP A 48 -12.35 -2.75 -8.48
CA ASP A 48 -11.07 -3.29 -8.92
C ASP A 48 -9.89 -2.43 -8.45
N ALA A 49 -10.13 -1.56 -7.47
CA ALA A 49 -9.19 -0.57 -6.93
C ALA A 49 -8.69 0.47 -7.96
N GLY A 50 -9.37 0.64 -9.10
CA GLY A 50 -9.14 1.72 -10.04
C GLY A 50 -9.50 3.07 -9.42
N ILE A 51 -8.64 4.08 -9.56
CA ILE A 51 -8.86 5.41 -8.99
C ILE A 51 -9.80 6.21 -9.90
N LEU A 52 -11.00 6.50 -9.40
CA LEU A 52 -12.02 7.29 -10.10
C LEU A 52 -11.88 8.79 -9.82
N LYS A 53 -11.35 9.16 -8.65
CA LYS A 53 -11.25 10.55 -8.21
C LYS A 53 -10.23 10.68 -7.10
N VAL A 54 -9.50 11.79 -7.09
CA VAL A 54 -8.56 12.15 -6.03
C VAL A 54 -8.91 13.55 -5.54
N ARG A 55 -9.03 13.71 -4.22
CA ARG A 55 -9.14 15.00 -3.55
C ARG A 55 -7.92 15.24 -2.67
N TYR A 56 -7.39 16.45 -2.69
CA TYR A 56 -6.27 16.87 -1.85
C TYR A 56 -6.40 18.35 -1.48
N ARG A 57 -5.62 18.79 -0.48
CA ARG A 57 -5.48 20.21 -0.17
C ARG A 57 -4.24 20.73 -0.88
N ASN A 58 -4.41 21.72 -1.75
CA ASN A 58 -3.28 22.39 -2.40
C ASN A 58 -2.46 23.13 -1.33
N PRO A 59 -1.13 22.89 -1.22
CA PRO A 59 -0.30 23.49 -0.18
C PRO A 59 -0.14 25.01 -0.34
N GLU A 60 -0.25 25.54 -1.57
CA GLU A 60 -0.06 26.96 -1.85
C GLU A 60 -1.34 27.76 -1.57
N SER A 61 -2.49 27.28 -2.07
CA SER A 61 -3.77 27.99 -1.96
C SER A 61 -4.59 27.58 -0.73
N SER A 62 -4.21 26.49 -0.06
CA SER A 62 -5.01 25.83 0.98
C SER A 62 -6.42 25.40 0.55
N THR A 63 -6.74 25.44 -0.74
CA THR A 63 -8.05 25.00 -1.27
C THR A 63 -8.09 23.49 -1.45
N VAL A 64 -9.29 22.91 -1.32
CA VAL A 64 -9.52 21.52 -1.71
C VAL A 64 -9.62 21.47 -3.23
N GLU A 65 -8.76 20.67 -3.84
CA GLU A 65 -8.75 20.42 -5.28
C GLU A 65 -9.15 18.97 -5.55
N GLU A 66 -9.72 18.75 -6.73
CA GLU A 66 -10.20 17.46 -7.19
C GLU A 66 -9.69 17.22 -8.61
N PHE A 67 -9.15 16.03 -8.87
CA PHE A 67 -8.90 15.59 -10.22
C PHE A 67 -9.39 14.17 -10.44
N THR A 68 -9.80 13.91 -11.68
CA THR A 68 -10.12 12.59 -12.19
C THR A 68 -8.91 12.14 -13.01
N PRO A 69 -8.21 11.07 -12.63
CA PRO A 69 -7.13 10.54 -13.45
C PRO A 69 -7.67 10.28 -14.86
N SER A 70 -7.08 10.91 -15.89
CA SER A 70 -7.46 10.62 -17.26
C SER A 70 -7.01 9.19 -17.57
N GLN A 71 -7.89 8.37 -18.15
CA GLN A 71 -7.53 7.03 -18.63
C GLN A 71 -6.52 7.06 -19.81
N SER A 72 -6.01 8.24 -20.17
CA SER A 72 -5.05 8.46 -21.23
C SER A 72 -3.61 8.37 -20.71
N GLY A 73 -3.02 7.19 -20.85
CA GLY A 73 -1.68 7.10 -21.46
C GLY A 73 -0.46 6.95 -20.56
N GLU A 74 -0.58 7.03 -19.24
CA GLU A 74 0.44 6.47 -18.36
C GLU A 74 -0.26 5.50 -17.41
N SER A 75 -0.25 4.23 -17.79
CA SER A 75 -0.24 3.14 -16.83
C SER A 75 0.97 3.37 -15.92
N GLY A 76 0.83 4.27 -14.93
CA GLY A 76 1.66 4.25 -13.74
C GLY A 76 1.62 2.79 -13.32
N GLU A 77 2.79 2.15 -13.37
CA GLU A 77 2.96 0.73 -13.20
C GLU A 77 1.99 0.29 -12.11
N ARG A 78 1.04 -0.60 -12.45
CA ARG A 78 0.28 -1.31 -11.42
C ARG A 78 1.37 -1.98 -10.59
N GLN A 79 1.75 -1.36 -9.48
CA GLN A 79 2.77 -1.87 -8.60
C GLN A 79 2.27 -3.26 -8.21
N GLY A 80 2.94 -4.29 -8.75
CA GLY A 80 2.32 -5.59 -9.00
C GLY A 80 1.68 -6.16 -7.75
N THR A 81 0.37 -5.96 -7.60
CA THR A 81 -0.39 -6.71 -6.62
C THR A 81 -0.50 -8.10 -7.19
N ILE A 82 0.20 -9.04 -6.57
CA ILE A 82 0.08 -10.47 -6.86
C ILE A 82 -1.40 -10.80 -6.77
N ASP A 83 -1.96 -11.42 -7.81
CA ASP A 83 -3.32 -11.90 -7.78
C ASP A 83 -3.44 -12.94 -6.64
N PRO A 84 -4.44 -12.84 -5.74
CA PRO A 84 -4.69 -13.87 -4.75
C PRO A 84 -4.74 -15.30 -5.30
N ALA A 85 -5.17 -15.49 -6.56
CA ALA A 85 -5.16 -16.79 -7.22
C ALA A 85 -3.74 -17.37 -7.36
N ASP A 86 -2.72 -16.52 -7.46
CA ASP A 86 -1.32 -16.91 -7.67
C ASP A 86 -0.54 -17.09 -6.36
N TYR A 87 -1.13 -16.78 -5.20
CA TYR A 87 -0.45 -16.88 -3.90
C TYR A 87 0.14 -18.27 -3.65
N SER A 88 -0.59 -19.32 -4.04
CA SER A 88 -0.15 -20.70 -3.87
C SER A 88 1.19 -21.02 -4.55
N ASN A 89 1.53 -20.31 -5.65
CA ASN A 89 2.79 -20.49 -6.37
C ASN A 89 4.00 -19.94 -5.60
N TYR A 90 3.76 -18.98 -4.70
CA TYR A 90 4.80 -18.25 -3.97
C TYR A 90 4.84 -18.57 -2.48
N SER A 91 3.86 -19.32 -1.98
CA SER A 91 3.71 -19.64 -0.57
C SER A 91 4.88 -20.47 -0.03
N LYS A 92 5.43 -20.03 1.09
CA LYS A 92 6.40 -20.76 1.92
C LYS A 92 5.77 -21.30 3.21
N GLY A 93 4.46 -21.12 3.37
CA GLY A 93 3.68 -21.59 4.51
C GLY A 93 3.19 -20.46 5.41
N ILE A 94 2.53 -20.85 6.50
CA ILE A 94 1.97 -19.91 7.47
C ILE A 94 2.92 -19.74 8.64
N GLU A 95 3.23 -18.50 9.00
CA GLU A 95 4.05 -18.18 10.17
C GLU A 95 3.46 -17.07 11.05
N LYS A 96 4.03 -16.94 12.25
CA LYS A 96 3.63 -15.92 13.22
C LYS A 96 4.56 -14.71 13.11
N VAL A 97 4.03 -13.58 12.63
CA VAL A 97 4.76 -12.32 12.50
C VAL A 97 4.39 -11.40 13.67
N LYS A 98 5.40 -10.76 14.28
CA LYS A 98 5.21 -9.70 15.28
C LYS A 98 5.53 -8.36 14.64
N THR A 99 4.65 -7.38 14.87
CA THR A 99 4.83 -5.98 14.48
C THR A 99 4.45 -5.06 15.63
N LYS A 100 4.60 -3.75 15.48
CA LYS A 100 4.10 -2.78 16.49
C LYS A 100 2.58 -2.83 16.68
N ALA A 101 1.82 -3.31 15.69
CA ALA A 101 0.36 -3.46 15.77
C ALA A 101 -0.10 -4.74 16.49
N GLY A 102 0.81 -5.68 16.76
CA GLY A 102 0.48 -6.94 17.43
C GLY A 102 1.15 -8.16 16.80
N SER A 103 0.54 -9.33 16.99
CA SER A 103 1.01 -10.59 16.41
C SER A 103 -0.04 -11.16 15.47
N PHE A 104 0.38 -11.59 14.28
CA PHE A 104 -0.49 -12.10 13.23
C PHE A 104 -0.02 -13.49 12.78
N LYS A 105 -0.97 -14.38 12.48
CA LYS A 105 -0.68 -15.56 11.65
C LYS A 105 -0.88 -15.13 10.20
N ALA A 106 0.18 -15.22 9.40
CA ALA A 106 0.21 -14.74 8.03
C ALA A 106 0.81 -15.80 7.11
N GLU A 107 0.30 -15.90 5.89
CA GLU A 107 0.95 -16.67 4.84
C GLU A 107 2.16 -15.88 4.33
N HIS A 108 3.30 -16.54 4.24
CA HIS A 108 4.55 -15.97 3.75
C HIS A 108 4.71 -16.28 2.27
N LEU A 109 4.71 -15.25 1.45
CA LEU A 109 4.94 -15.35 0.01
C LEU A 109 6.35 -14.88 -0.29
N VAL A 110 7.07 -15.62 -1.14
CA VAL A 110 8.40 -15.23 -1.65
C VAL A 110 8.38 -15.31 -3.17
N ILE A 111 8.69 -14.18 -3.79
CA ILE A 111 8.85 -14.04 -5.25
C ILE A 111 10.30 -13.70 -5.53
N GLU A 112 10.90 -14.49 -6.41
CA GLU A 112 12.24 -14.28 -6.92
C GLU A 112 12.12 -14.03 -8.41
N ASP A 113 12.46 -12.82 -8.86
CA ASP A 113 12.55 -12.52 -10.28
C ASP A 113 13.99 -12.70 -10.72
N VAL A 114 14.21 -13.69 -11.59
CA VAL A 114 15.50 -13.93 -12.22
C VAL A 114 15.45 -13.26 -13.57
N ASN A 115 16.08 -12.08 -13.66
CA ASN A 115 16.17 -11.37 -14.92
C ASN A 115 16.86 -12.29 -15.95
N LYS A 116 16.24 -12.51 -17.13
CA LYS A 116 16.67 -13.51 -18.14
C LYS A 116 18.11 -13.33 -18.67
N GLN A 117 18.78 -12.25 -18.29
CA GLN A 117 20.17 -11.92 -18.63
C GLN A 117 21.18 -12.17 -17.49
N GLY A 118 20.78 -12.82 -16.40
CA GLY A 118 21.72 -13.38 -15.39
C GLY A 118 22.37 -12.37 -14.43
N GLY A 119 21.88 -11.14 -14.35
CA GLY A 119 22.52 -10.07 -13.56
C GLY A 119 21.87 -9.77 -12.20
N ASN A 120 20.54 -9.59 -12.15
CA ASN A 120 19.87 -9.07 -10.96
C ASN A 120 18.80 -10.04 -10.48
N GLN A 121 18.89 -10.44 -9.20
CA GLN A 121 17.85 -11.19 -8.50
C GLN A 121 17.07 -10.21 -7.62
N ASN A 122 15.86 -9.87 -8.02
CA ASN A 122 14.95 -9.15 -7.13
C ASN A 122 14.21 -10.16 -6.28
N ARG A 123 14.22 -9.97 -4.96
CA ARG A 123 13.45 -10.80 -4.03
C ARG A 123 12.41 -9.95 -3.33
N SER A 124 11.15 -10.35 -3.48
CA SER A 124 10.02 -9.73 -2.80
C SER A 124 9.42 -10.73 -1.82
N GLU A 125 9.27 -10.33 -0.58
CA GLU A 125 8.62 -11.11 0.47
C GLU A 125 7.40 -10.38 0.99
N TYR A 126 6.31 -11.11 1.18
CA TYR A 126 5.06 -10.59 1.72
C TYR A 126 4.54 -11.51 2.81
N TRP A 127 4.00 -10.91 3.86
CA TRP A 127 3.28 -11.63 4.91
C TRP A 127 1.84 -11.18 4.90
N ILE A 128 0.94 -12.06 4.49
CA ILE A 128 -0.44 -11.70 4.18
C ILE A 128 -1.48 -12.39 5.08
N THR A 129 -2.55 -11.68 5.42
CA THR A 129 -3.66 -12.17 6.25
C THR A 129 -4.90 -11.29 6.12
N ASP A 130 -6.09 -11.89 6.07
CA ASP A 130 -7.38 -11.15 6.03
C ASP A 130 -7.68 -10.39 7.34
N LYS A 131 -6.87 -10.60 8.39
CA LYS A 131 -7.01 -9.90 9.67
C LYS A 131 -6.46 -8.47 9.65
N VAL A 132 -5.72 -8.10 8.60
CA VAL A 132 -5.22 -6.75 8.41
C VAL A 132 -5.96 -6.09 7.23
N PRO A 133 -6.52 -4.89 7.39
CA PRO A 133 -7.06 -4.13 6.27
C PRO A 133 -5.99 -3.92 5.19
N GLY A 134 -6.23 -4.45 3.98
CA GLY A 134 -5.24 -4.45 2.91
C GLY A 134 -4.36 -5.68 2.82
N HIS A 135 -4.62 -6.66 3.66
CA HIS A 135 -4.05 -8.00 3.71
C HIS A 135 -2.55 -8.10 3.96
N CYS A 136 -1.76 -7.04 3.85
CA CYS A 136 -0.31 -7.08 4.08
C CYS A 136 0.05 -6.69 5.52
N VAL A 137 0.66 -7.62 6.26
CA VAL A 137 1.22 -7.42 7.62
C VAL A 137 2.61 -6.82 7.54
N LYS A 138 3.43 -7.33 6.62
CA LYS A 138 4.83 -6.98 6.43
C LYS A 138 5.21 -7.24 4.98
N TYR A 139 6.13 -6.46 4.45
CA TYR A 139 6.81 -6.75 3.19
C TYR A 139 8.30 -6.43 3.27
N ILE A 140 9.08 -7.08 2.43
CA ILE A 140 10.50 -6.80 2.21
C ILE A 140 10.76 -6.89 0.70
N PHE A 141 11.38 -5.88 0.15
CA PHE A 141 11.93 -5.85 -1.20
C PHE A 141 13.44 -5.76 -1.09
N LEU A 142 14.15 -6.68 -1.73
CA LEU A 142 15.60 -6.70 -1.80
C LEU A 142 16.00 -6.60 -3.28
N ASN A 143 16.80 -5.59 -3.59
CA ASN A 143 17.58 -5.56 -4.83
C ASN A 143 18.96 -6.13 -4.50
N ASN A 144 19.21 -7.38 -4.91
CA ASN A 144 20.47 -8.05 -4.58
C ASN A 144 21.70 -7.47 -5.30
N SER A 145 21.52 -6.55 -6.25
CA SER A 145 22.63 -5.96 -7.01
C SER A 145 23.26 -4.76 -6.32
N ASP A 146 22.46 -3.96 -5.63
CA ASP A 146 22.92 -2.72 -4.98
C ASP A 146 22.89 -2.83 -3.44
N ASN A 147 22.47 -3.99 -2.90
CA ASN A 147 22.23 -4.22 -1.47
C ASN A 147 21.22 -3.22 -0.86
N GLU A 148 20.50 -2.48 -1.69
CA GLU A 148 19.42 -1.58 -1.32
C GLU A 148 18.12 -2.38 -1.15
N GLY A 149 17.36 -2.03 -0.11
CA GLY A 149 16.11 -2.71 0.20
C GLY A 149 15.04 -1.77 0.75
N LEU A 150 13.80 -2.17 0.56
CA LEU A 150 12.64 -1.49 1.10
C LEU A 150 11.86 -2.47 1.96
N SER A 151 11.66 -2.14 3.23
CA SER A 151 10.78 -2.93 4.09
C SER A 151 9.62 -2.10 4.61
N GLY A 152 8.54 -2.79 4.96
CA GLY A 152 7.48 -2.16 5.71
C GLY A 152 6.70 -3.13 6.57
N GLU A 153 6.11 -2.62 7.64
CA GLU A 153 5.29 -3.39 8.57
C GLU A 153 4.09 -2.59 9.07
N VAL A 154 3.01 -3.30 9.41
CA VAL A 154 1.83 -2.69 10.02
C VAL A 154 2.15 -2.28 11.45
N ILE A 155 2.05 -0.98 11.73
CA ILE A 155 2.36 -0.43 13.05
C ILE A 155 1.11 -0.08 13.87
N ASP A 156 -0.05 0.06 13.23
CA ASP A 156 -1.30 0.40 13.91
C ASP A 156 -2.53 0.04 13.04
N ILE A 157 -3.60 -0.43 13.69
CA ILE A 157 -4.89 -0.78 13.08
C ILE A 157 -6.00 -0.12 13.90
N ARG A 158 -6.78 0.76 13.26
CA ARG A 158 -7.89 1.50 13.90
C ARG A 158 -9.08 1.59 12.95
N GLY A 159 -10.25 1.93 13.51
CA GLY A 159 -11.48 2.20 12.77
C GLY A 159 -12.03 3.60 13.06
N GLY A 160 -13.17 3.93 12.44
CA GLY A 160 -13.89 5.18 12.72
C GLY A 160 -13.31 6.43 12.03
N TYR A 161 -12.52 6.25 10.97
CA TYR A 161 -12.01 7.36 10.19
C TYR A 161 -13.14 8.12 9.49
N ARG A 162 -13.03 9.45 9.52
CA ARG A 162 -13.94 10.38 8.82
C ARG A 162 -13.16 11.13 7.75
N THR A 163 -13.89 11.67 6.78
CA THR A 163 -13.32 12.59 5.81
C THR A 163 -12.69 13.81 6.50
N ARG A 164 -11.58 14.28 5.92
CA ARG A 164 -10.84 15.51 6.23
C ARG A 164 -11.06 16.59 5.14
N LEU A 165 -11.70 16.23 4.02
CA LEU A 165 -11.92 17.08 2.84
C LEU A 165 -13.41 17.19 2.46
N ASP A 166 -14.32 16.77 3.34
CA ASP A 166 -15.77 16.72 3.09
C ASP A 166 -16.13 15.99 1.79
N SER A 167 -15.56 14.80 1.61
CA SER A 167 -15.68 14.04 0.35
C SER A 167 -17.02 13.39 0.08
N TYR A 168 -17.92 13.30 1.08
CA TYR A 168 -19.16 12.53 0.97
C TYR A 168 -20.20 12.83 2.05
#